data_AF-Q977W4-F1
#
_entry.id   AF-Q977W4-F1
#
_cell.length_a   1.000
_cell.length_b   1.000
_cell.length_c   1.000
_cell.angle_alpha   90.00
_cell.angle_beta   90.00
_cell.angle_gamma   90.00
#
_symmetry.space_group_name_H-M   'P 1'
#
loop_
_entity.id
_entity.type
_entity.pdbx_description
1 polymer ?
#
loop_
_entity_poly.entity_id
_entity_poly.type
_entity_poly.pdbx_seq_one_letter_code
_entity_poly.pdbx_strand_id
1 'polypeptide(L)'
;MAFQKIFTIDPGIAVAQIVEEGGLNDSEIESMLYAEGNEGNLIPHRIIKYQRLKNFGELRGWRIMRIAVIPSLQDKGLGSLLLNKVTEIALNYSLDWVGSSFVSELKVLNFWLRNGFTPVYLASRKNEGLGGYSIIVLKGMSEKGKSITSFLSANLKDKILRTSHQVYFNVSPLVLVKILRSTPSIEYGNISDLYKAKIISYLNGILPYNSVSEAIHALATKYFFENKFDIDDVLLASLFARTFQGKSWYHAGLSLGLKPRQVEENMKSAISQIFSKYYNSFEDFAIF
;
A
#
# COMPACT_ATOMS: atom_id res chain seq x y z
N MET A 1 -21.83 -22.09 -6.93
CA MET A 1 -20.89 -22.63 -5.93
C MET A 1 -19.50 -22.14 -6.30
N ALA A 2 -18.82 -21.40 -5.43
CA ALA A 2 -17.45 -20.95 -5.73
C ALA A 2 -16.52 -22.17 -5.73
N PHE A 3 -15.83 -22.41 -6.85
CA PHE A 3 -14.92 -23.54 -7.00
C PHE A 3 -13.71 -23.33 -6.07
N GLN A 4 -13.48 -24.27 -5.14
CA GLN A 4 -12.36 -24.21 -4.20
C GLN A 4 -11.25 -25.16 -4.63
N LYS A 5 -10.00 -24.71 -4.55
CA LYS A 5 -8.80 -25.51 -4.81
C LYS A 5 -7.89 -25.50 -3.59
N ILE A 6 -7.25 -26.63 -3.31
CA ILE A 6 -6.25 -26.77 -2.23
C ILE A 6 -4.92 -27.11 -2.88
N PHE A 7 -3.89 -26.32 -2.59
CA PHE A 7 -2.52 -26.56 -3.01
C PHE A 7 -1.67 -26.88 -1.79
N THR A 8 -0.78 -27.87 -1.92
CA THR A 8 0.13 -28.27 -0.84
C THR A 8 1.55 -28.44 -1.37
N ILE A 9 2.54 -28.15 -0.52
CA ILE A 9 3.92 -28.63 -0.69
C ILE A 9 4.12 -29.65 0.41
N ASP A 10 4.38 -30.91 0.05
CA ASP A 10 4.57 -32.08 0.92
C ASP A 10 3.48 -32.19 2.02
N PRO A 11 2.56 -33.16 1.97
CA PRO A 11 1.42 -33.22 2.87
C PRO A 11 1.80 -32.97 4.36
N GLY A 12 1.50 -31.75 4.85
CA GLY A 12 1.81 -31.33 6.23
C GLY A 12 2.77 -30.14 6.39
N ILE A 13 3.45 -29.66 5.34
CA ILE A 13 4.43 -28.56 5.46
C ILE A 13 3.82 -27.19 5.17
N ALA A 14 3.17 -27.03 4.01
CA ALA A 14 2.54 -25.78 3.60
C ALA A 14 1.25 -26.04 2.81
N VAL A 15 0.25 -25.19 3.03
CA VAL A 15 -1.07 -25.29 2.38
C VAL A 15 -1.57 -23.91 1.95
N ALA A 16 -2.22 -23.85 0.79
CA ALA A 16 -2.94 -22.70 0.30
C ALA A 16 -4.36 -23.09 -0.10
N GLN A 17 -5.35 -22.40 0.46
CA GLN A 17 -6.76 -22.50 0.08
C GLN A 17 -7.10 -21.38 -0.90
N ILE A 18 -7.60 -21.74 -2.07
CA ILE A 18 -7.86 -20.83 -3.19
C ILE A 18 -9.32 -20.93 -3.61
N VAL A 19 -9.88 -19.79 -3.99
CA VAL A 19 -11.22 -19.67 -4.56
C VAL A 19 -11.12 -18.95 -5.90
N GLU A 20 -11.83 -19.43 -6.90
CA GLU A 20 -11.98 -18.73 -8.19
C GLU A 20 -13.01 -17.61 -8.07
N GLU A 21 -12.65 -16.42 -8.56
CA GLU A 21 -13.48 -15.22 -8.56
C GLU A 21 -13.41 -14.51 -9.92
N GLY A 22 -14.44 -13.73 -10.25
CA GLY A 22 -14.55 -12.97 -11.49
C GLY A 22 -15.17 -13.78 -12.65
N GLY A 23 -14.96 -13.32 -13.88
CA GLY A 23 -15.63 -13.88 -15.06
C GLY A 23 -17.14 -13.64 -15.05
N LEU A 24 -17.56 -12.52 -14.49
CA LEU A 24 -18.96 -12.16 -14.25
C LEU A 24 -19.61 -11.64 -15.53
N ASN A 25 -20.90 -11.90 -15.68
CA ASN A 25 -21.72 -11.29 -16.73
C ASN A 25 -22.20 -9.89 -16.33
N ASP A 26 -22.74 -9.13 -17.29
CA ASP A 26 -23.16 -7.74 -17.08
C ASP A 26 -24.20 -7.59 -15.95
N SER A 27 -25.14 -8.54 -15.83
CA SER A 27 -26.17 -8.52 -14.78
C SER A 27 -25.56 -8.70 -13.38
N GLU A 28 -24.59 -9.61 -13.25
CA GLU A 28 -23.85 -9.83 -12.00
C GLU A 28 -23.01 -8.60 -11.62
N ILE A 29 -22.35 -7.98 -12.60
CA ILE A 29 -21.56 -6.75 -12.39
C ILE A 29 -22.46 -5.60 -11.95
N GLU A 30 -23.61 -5.40 -12.61
CA GLU A 30 -24.59 -4.39 -12.23
C GLU A 30 -25.14 -4.64 -10.82
N SER A 31 -25.47 -5.90 -10.49
CA SER A 31 -25.89 -6.27 -9.14
C SER A 31 -24.84 -5.87 -8.11
N MET A 32 -23.56 -6.17 -8.32
CA MET A 32 -22.48 -5.83 -7.37
C MET A 32 -22.28 -4.33 -7.15
N LEU A 33 -22.67 -3.47 -8.08
CA LEU A 33 -22.57 -2.01 -7.90
C LEU A 33 -23.50 -1.48 -6.81
N TYR A 34 -24.63 -2.14 -6.61
CA TYR A 34 -25.71 -1.70 -5.73
C TYR A 34 -25.93 -2.65 -4.55
N ALA A 35 -25.64 -3.94 -4.69
CA ALA A 35 -25.87 -4.96 -3.68
C ALA A 35 -24.84 -4.92 -2.52
N GLU A 36 -25.27 -5.35 -1.33
CA GLU A 36 -24.38 -5.56 -0.18
C GLU A 36 -23.65 -6.91 -0.21
N GLY A 37 -24.23 -7.92 -0.89
CA GLY A 37 -23.64 -9.25 -1.03
C GLY A 37 -22.50 -9.30 -2.05
N ASN A 38 -21.57 -10.23 -1.86
CA ASN A 38 -20.44 -10.47 -2.78
C ASN A 38 -20.54 -11.80 -3.54
N GLU A 39 -21.53 -12.65 -3.24
CA GLU A 39 -21.79 -13.94 -3.91
C GLU A 39 -20.55 -14.85 -4.06
N GLY A 40 -19.60 -14.76 -3.11
CA GLY A 40 -18.35 -15.52 -3.16
C GLY A 40 -17.20 -14.84 -3.94
N ASN A 41 -17.46 -13.68 -4.53
CA ASN A 41 -16.51 -12.83 -5.27
C ASN A 41 -16.07 -11.63 -4.41
N LEU A 42 -15.23 -11.87 -3.39
CA LEU A 42 -14.84 -10.83 -2.45
C LEU A 42 -14.04 -9.71 -3.13
N ILE A 43 -13.02 -10.04 -3.93
CA ILE A 43 -12.17 -9.03 -4.58
C ILE A 43 -12.94 -8.27 -5.67
N PRO A 44 -13.65 -8.94 -6.61
CA PRO A 44 -14.48 -8.24 -7.58
C PRO A 44 -15.50 -7.31 -6.93
N HIS A 45 -16.22 -7.77 -5.90
CA HIS A 45 -17.19 -6.93 -5.18
C HIS A 45 -16.53 -5.67 -4.61
N ARG A 46 -15.37 -5.79 -3.95
CA ARG A 46 -14.70 -4.63 -3.35
C ARG A 46 -14.24 -3.62 -4.40
N ILE A 47 -13.73 -4.10 -5.54
CA ILE A 47 -13.25 -3.23 -6.62
C ILE A 47 -14.42 -2.60 -7.37
N ILE A 48 -15.42 -3.37 -7.79
CA ILE A 48 -16.59 -2.87 -8.52
C ILE A 48 -17.36 -1.87 -7.67
N LYS A 49 -17.70 -2.22 -6.42
CA LYS A 49 -18.53 -1.37 -5.56
C LYS A 49 -17.81 -0.11 -5.09
N TYR A 50 -16.59 -0.24 -4.57
CA TYR A 50 -15.91 0.87 -3.89
C TYR A 50 -14.87 1.60 -4.75
N GLN A 51 -14.44 1.03 -5.88
CA GLN A 51 -13.56 1.71 -6.85
C GLN A 51 -14.30 2.02 -8.16
N ARG A 52 -15.57 1.62 -8.30
CA ARG A 52 -16.42 1.89 -9.47
C ARG A 52 -15.82 1.39 -10.79
N LEU A 53 -15.03 0.32 -10.72
CA LEU A 53 -14.30 -0.25 -11.86
C LEU A 53 -14.99 -1.54 -12.34
N LYS A 54 -16.01 -1.39 -13.19
CA LYS A 54 -16.89 -2.48 -13.67
C LYS A 54 -16.13 -3.58 -14.41
N ASN A 55 -15.24 -3.19 -15.32
CA ASN A 55 -14.45 -4.09 -16.16
C ASN A 55 -13.52 -5.03 -15.38
N PHE A 56 -13.31 -4.80 -14.07
CA PHE A 56 -12.62 -5.79 -13.23
C PHE A 56 -13.44 -7.09 -13.08
N GLY A 57 -14.78 -7.01 -13.12
CA GLY A 57 -15.67 -8.17 -12.98
C GLY A 57 -15.53 -9.20 -14.08
N GLU A 58 -15.22 -8.75 -15.29
CA GLU A 58 -14.98 -9.60 -16.47
C GLU A 58 -13.70 -10.43 -16.31
N LEU A 59 -12.71 -9.94 -15.56
CA LEU A 59 -11.44 -10.62 -15.37
C LEU A 59 -11.61 -11.85 -14.49
N ARG A 60 -10.95 -12.96 -14.86
CA ARG A 60 -10.96 -14.20 -14.08
C ARG A 60 -9.71 -14.30 -13.24
N GLY A 61 -9.85 -14.68 -11.97
CA GLY A 61 -8.68 -14.83 -11.11
C GLY A 61 -8.90 -15.71 -9.90
N TRP A 62 -7.79 -15.92 -9.19
CA TRP A 62 -7.76 -16.73 -7.99
C TRP A 62 -7.50 -15.87 -6.77
N ARG A 63 -8.39 -15.96 -5.79
CA ARG A 63 -8.14 -15.43 -4.46
C ARG A 63 -7.58 -16.52 -3.55
N ILE A 64 -6.37 -16.28 -3.07
CA ILE A 64 -5.75 -17.04 -2.00
C ILE A 64 -6.41 -16.60 -0.69
N MET A 65 -7.30 -17.43 -0.17
CA MET A 65 -8.05 -17.20 1.06
C MET A 65 -7.19 -17.38 2.29
N ARG A 66 -6.37 -18.43 2.28
CA ARG A 66 -5.44 -18.75 3.36
C ARG A 66 -4.19 -19.34 2.76
N ILE A 67 -3.05 -18.95 3.32
CA ILE A 67 -1.77 -19.59 3.09
C ILE A 67 -1.13 -19.80 4.46
N ALA A 68 -0.67 -21.01 4.71
CA ALA A 68 -0.06 -21.39 5.97
C ALA A 68 1.17 -22.26 5.73
N VAL A 69 2.20 -22.01 6.52
CA VAL A 69 3.41 -22.84 6.65
C VAL A 69 3.52 -23.18 8.12
N ILE A 70 3.88 -24.43 8.44
CA ILE A 70 4.04 -24.84 9.83
C ILE A 70 5.03 -23.93 10.58
N PRO A 71 4.75 -23.56 11.85
CA PRO A 71 5.52 -22.53 12.55
C PRO A 71 7.03 -22.76 12.57
N SER A 72 7.47 -24.01 12.76
CA SER A 72 8.90 -24.39 12.81
C SER A 72 9.64 -24.22 11.48
N LEU A 73 8.93 -24.06 10.38
CA LEU A 73 9.50 -23.89 9.03
C LEU A 73 9.13 -22.54 8.38
N GLN A 74 8.55 -21.61 9.14
CA GLN A 74 8.34 -20.24 8.67
C GLN A 74 9.67 -19.53 8.39
N ASP A 75 9.62 -18.50 7.56
CA ASP A 75 10.77 -17.68 7.17
C ASP A 75 11.91 -18.45 6.44
N LYS A 76 11.65 -19.70 6.00
CA LYS A 76 12.55 -20.53 5.15
C LYS A 76 12.19 -20.53 3.65
N GLY A 77 11.34 -19.60 3.20
CA GLY A 77 10.94 -19.46 1.78
C GLY A 77 9.88 -20.44 1.28
N LEU A 78 9.37 -21.36 2.11
CA LEU A 78 8.34 -22.34 1.70
C LEU A 78 7.02 -21.71 1.25
N GLY A 79 6.58 -20.65 1.93
CA GLY A 79 5.37 -19.91 1.54
C GLY A 79 5.54 -19.25 0.17
N SER A 80 6.73 -18.70 -0.11
CA SER A 80 7.08 -18.14 -1.42
C SER A 80 7.11 -19.21 -2.50
N LEU A 81 7.69 -20.38 -2.20
CA LEU A 81 7.69 -21.52 -3.12
C LEU A 81 6.27 -21.97 -3.47
N LEU A 82 5.37 -22.03 -2.48
CA LEU A 82 3.97 -22.38 -2.70
C LEU A 82 3.27 -21.33 -3.56
N LEU A 83 3.47 -20.04 -3.29
CA LEU A 83 2.92 -18.97 -4.10
C LEU A 83 3.41 -19.03 -5.56
N ASN A 84 4.71 -19.29 -5.77
CA ASN A 84 5.26 -19.41 -7.12
C ASN A 84 4.58 -20.53 -7.91
N LYS A 85 4.44 -21.72 -7.31
CA LYS A 85 3.70 -22.85 -7.93
C LYS A 85 2.24 -22.49 -8.22
N VAL A 86 1.55 -21.84 -7.29
CA VAL A 86 0.18 -21.37 -7.50
C VAL A 86 0.11 -20.41 -8.69
N THR A 87 1.03 -19.46 -8.79
CA THR A 87 1.05 -18.50 -9.90
C THR A 87 1.40 -19.13 -11.24
N GLU A 88 2.32 -20.10 -11.26
CA GLU A 88 2.65 -20.88 -12.47
C GLU A 88 1.42 -21.64 -12.99
N ILE A 89 0.70 -22.31 -12.10
CA ILE A 89 -0.51 -23.04 -12.46
C ILE A 89 -1.60 -22.05 -12.90
N ALA A 90 -1.78 -20.92 -12.22
CA ALA A 90 -2.73 -19.88 -12.63
C ALA A 90 -2.48 -19.37 -14.06
N LEU A 91 -1.22 -19.24 -14.49
CA LEU A 91 -0.87 -18.89 -15.86
C LEU A 91 -1.31 -19.97 -16.86
N ASN A 92 -1.15 -21.25 -16.53
CA ASN A 92 -1.60 -22.36 -17.38
C ASN A 92 -3.13 -22.42 -17.52
N TYR A 93 -3.88 -21.85 -16.57
CA TYR A 93 -5.33 -21.68 -16.65
C TYR A 93 -5.75 -20.36 -17.34
N SER A 94 -4.81 -19.60 -17.90
CA SER A 94 -5.06 -18.30 -18.55
C SER A 94 -5.83 -17.31 -17.68
N LEU A 95 -5.54 -17.30 -16.37
CA LEU A 95 -6.14 -16.34 -15.44
C LEU A 95 -5.55 -14.94 -15.65
N ASP A 96 -6.35 -13.92 -15.35
CA ASP A 96 -5.94 -12.52 -15.44
C ASP A 96 -5.23 -12.03 -14.18
N TRP A 97 -5.56 -12.58 -13.01
CA TRP A 97 -4.96 -12.16 -11.74
C TRP A 97 -4.92 -13.27 -10.68
N VAL A 98 -3.96 -13.16 -9.77
CA VAL A 98 -3.96 -13.87 -8.48
C VAL A 98 -3.92 -12.83 -7.38
N GLY A 99 -4.67 -13.03 -6.30
CA GLY A 99 -4.81 -12.03 -5.26
C GLY A 99 -5.06 -12.59 -3.88
N SER A 100 -5.03 -11.73 -2.88
CA SER A 100 -5.45 -12.07 -1.52
C SER A 100 -6.04 -10.87 -0.81
N SER A 101 -6.88 -11.13 0.19
CA SER A 101 -7.40 -10.12 1.10
C SER A 101 -7.15 -10.56 2.55
N PHE A 102 -6.47 -9.71 3.31
CA PHE A 102 -6.02 -10.02 4.67
C PHE A 102 -6.01 -8.75 5.53
N VAL A 103 -5.83 -8.90 6.85
CA VAL A 103 -5.69 -7.78 7.78
C VAL A 103 -4.34 -7.10 7.59
N SER A 104 -4.30 -5.78 7.59
CA SER A 104 -3.13 -4.96 7.30
C SER A 104 -2.03 -5.04 8.37
N GLU A 105 -1.37 -6.19 8.46
CA GLU A 105 -0.20 -6.42 9.30
C GLU A 105 1.08 -6.30 8.46
N LEU A 106 2.10 -5.62 9.01
CA LEU A 106 3.33 -5.31 8.28
C LEU A 106 4.10 -6.57 7.85
N LYS A 107 4.20 -7.59 8.70
CA LYS A 107 4.89 -8.86 8.37
C LYS A 107 4.22 -9.55 7.17
N VAL A 108 2.90 -9.63 7.20
CA VAL A 108 2.09 -10.26 6.14
C VAL A 108 2.16 -9.43 4.85
N LEU A 109 2.02 -8.11 4.92
CA LEU A 109 2.18 -7.24 3.75
C LEU A 109 3.54 -7.44 3.10
N ASN A 110 4.62 -7.42 3.88
CA ASN A 110 5.98 -7.64 3.36
C ASN A 110 6.15 -9.02 2.72
N PHE A 111 5.44 -10.06 3.19
CA PHE A 111 5.44 -11.36 2.53
C PHE A 111 4.85 -11.27 1.12
N TRP A 112 3.68 -10.64 0.96
CA TRP A 112 3.04 -10.48 -0.35
C TRP A 112 3.87 -9.61 -1.31
N LEU A 113 4.38 -8.48 -0.83
CA LEU A 113 5.23 -7.58 -1.63
C LEU A 113 6.48 -8.29 -2.16
N ARG A 114 7.17 -9.05 -1.30
CA ARG A 114 8.36 -9.82 -1.69
C ARG A 114 8.07 -10.92 -2.72
N ASN A 115 6.82 -11.36 -2.84
CA ASN A 115 6.37 -12.33 -3.83
C ASN A 115 5.78 -11.69 -5.11
N GLY A 116 5.97 -10.38 -5.27
CA GLY A 116 5.57 -9.64 -6.47
C GLY A 116 4.07 -9.33 -6.54
N PHE A 117 3.38 -9.28 -5.39
CA PHE A 117 2.01 -8.78 -5.33
C PHE A 117 2.00 -7.29 -5.00
N THR A 118 1.07 -6.57 -5.62
CA THR A 118 0.93 -5.12 -5.53
C THR A 118 -0.33 -4.76 -4.74
N PRO A 119 -0.26 -3.87 -3.74
CA PRO A 119 -1.46 -3.36 -3.06
C PRO A 119 -2.35 -2.56 -4.01
N VAL A 120 -3.65 -2.87 -4.00
CA VAL A 120 -4.65 -2.25 -4.89
C VAL A 120 -5.85 -1.67 -4.15
N TYR A 121 -6.07 -2.09 -2.90
CA TYR A 121 -7.16 -1.57 -2.08
C TYR A 121 -6.82 -1.64 -0.60
N LEU A 122 -7.18 -0.60 0.14
CA LEU A 122 -7.18 -0.56 1.60
C LEU A 122 -8.58 -0.15 2.07
N ALA A 123 -9.15 -0.96 2.97
CA ALA A 123 -10.46 -0.69 3.54
C ALA A 123 -10.42 0.61 4.37
N SER A 124 -11.47 1.42 4.24
CA SER A 124 -11.60 2.67 4.99
C SER A 124 -12.15 2.48 6.41
N ARG A 125 -12.72 1.31 6.70
CA ARG A 125 -13.25 0.96 8.02
C ARG A 125 -12.47 -0.20 8.60
N LYS A 126 -12.18 -0.11 9.89
CA LYS A 126 -11.62 -1.21 10.67
C LYS A 126 -12.65 -2.34 10.70
N ASN A 127 -12.22 -3.56 10.44
CA ASN A 127 -13.05 -4.73 10.67
C ASN A 127 -12.94 -5.06 12.16
N GLU A 128 -14.02 -4.85 12.91
CA GLU A 128 -14.05 -5.05 14.37
C GLU A 128 -13.72 -6.50 14.76
N GLY A 129 -14.26 -7.48 14.03
CA GLY A 129 -14.01 -8.90 14.29
C GLY A 129 -12.57 -9.35 14.00
N LEU A 130 -11.84 -8.62 13.16
CA LEU A 130 -10.46 -8.94 12.78
C LEU A 130 -9.41 -8.00 13.40
N GLY A 131 -9.84 -6.96 14.13
CA GLY A 131 -8.94 -6.06 14.83
C GLY A 131 -8.08 -5.13 13.95
N GLY A 132 -8.32 -5.05 12.63
CA GLY A 132 -7.51 -4.22 11.73
C GLY A 132 -8.21 -3.85 10.42
N TYR A 133 -7.46 -3.23 9.51
CA TYR A 133 -7.98 -2.80 8.20
C TYR A 133 -7.72 -3.88 7.15
N SER A 134 -8.71 -4.23 6.35
CA SER A 134 -8.48 -5.19 5.26
C SER A 134 -7.69 -4.54 4.13
N ILE A 135 -6.66 -5.22 3.63
CA ILE A 135 -5.92 -4.85 2.44
C ILE A 135 -6.14 -5.91 1.37
N ILE A 136 -6.18 -5.50 0.09
CA ILE A 136 -6.16 -6.40 -1.06
C ILE A 136 -4.88 -6.16 -1.84
N VAL A 137 -4.22 -7.25 -2.18
CA VAL A 137 -3.06 -7.28 -3.07
C VAL A 137 -3.38 -8.13 -4.28
N LEU A 138 -2.85 -7.74 -5.44
CA LEU A 138 -3.01 -8.43 -6.71
C LEU A 138 -1.67 -8.63 -7.39
N LYS A 139 -1.55 -9.73 -8.13
CA LYS A 139 -0.52 -9.97 -9.12
C LYS A 139 -1.21 -10.16 -10.47
N GLY A 140 -1.02 -9.21 -11.37
CA GLY A 140 -1.55 -9.30 -12.74
C GLY A 140 -0.81 -10.37 -13.54
N MET A 141 -1.57 -11.24 -14.18
CA MET A 141 -1.08 -12.42 -14.89
C MET A 141 -1.19 -12.22 -16.41
N SER A 142 -2.33 -11.71 -16.88
CA SER A 142 -2.54 -11.26 -18.26
C SER A 142 -2.17 -9.78 -18.44
N GLU A 143 -2.06 -9.30 -19.68
CA GLU A 143 -1.83 -7.87 -19.96
C GLU A 143 -2.95 -6.98 -19.40
N LYS A 144 -4.21 -7.43 -19.50
CA LYS A 144 -5.36 -6.73 -18.89
C LYS A 144 -5.23 -6.70 -17.37
N GLY A 145 -4.90 -7.83 -16.76
CA GLY A 145 -4.73 -7.93 -15.30
C GLY A 145 -3.57 -7.09 -14.76
N LYS A 146 -2.43 -7.04 -15.48
CA LYS A 146 -1.29 -6.17 -15.14
C LYS A 146 -1.67 -4.70 -15.23
N SER A 147 -2.31 -4.28 -16.32
CA SER A 147 -2.76 -2.91 -16.53
C SER A 147 -3.72 -2.44 -15.43
N ILE A 148 -4.76 -3.23 -15.14
CA ILE A 148 -5.73 -2.89 -14.09
C ILE A 148 -5.10 -2.91 -12.69
N THR A 149 -4.19 -3.85 -12.41
CA THR A 149 -3.46 -3.87 -11.13
C THR A 149 -2.65 -2.59 -10.93
N SER A 150 -1.94 -2.14 -11.97
CA SER A 150 -1.18 -0.88 -11.95
C SER A 150 -2.10 0.33 -11.72
N PHE A 151 -3.21 0.41 -12.47
CA PHE A 151 -4.21 1.47 -12.34
C PHE A 151 -4.81 1.55 -10.93
N LEU A 152 -5.25 0.42 -10.37
CA LEU A 152 -5.80 0.38 -9.01
C LEU A 152 -4.75 0.77 -7.96
N SER A 153 -3.50 0.34 -8.14
CA SER A 153 -2.40 0.72 -7.23
C SER A 153 -2.11 2.22 -7.26
N ALA A 154 -2.10 2.83 -8.45
CA ALA A 154 -1.97 4.27 -8.62
C ALA A 154 -3.12 5.04 -7.95
N ASN A 155 -4.37 4.57 -8.09
CA ASN A 155 -5.53 5.18 -7.44
C ASN A 155 -5.49 5.01 -5.91
N LEU A 156 -5.00 3.87 -5.42
CA LEU A 156 -4.79 3.65 -3.98
C LEU A 156 -3.77 4.66 -3.43
N LYS A 157 -2.66 4.90 -4.15
CA LYS A 157 -1.68 5.93 -3.79
C LYS A 157 -2.35 7.30 -3.65
N ASP A 158 -3.06 7.73 -4.69
CA ASP A 158 -3.74 9.04 -4.70
C ASP A 158 -4.72 9.17 -3.51
N LYS A 159 -5.56 8.16 -3.31
CA LYS A 159 -6.53 8.12 -2.20
C LYS A 159 -5.83 8.23 -0.84
N ILE A 160 -4.76 7.46 -0.61
CA ILE A 160 -4.00 7.50 0.66
C ILE A 160 -3.42 8.89 0.87
N LEU A 161 -2.75 9.48 -0.12
CA LEU A 161 -2.11 10.79 0.02
C LEU A 161 -3.14 11.90 0.29
N ARG A 162 -4.32 11.84 -0.32
CA ARG A 162 -5.36 12.87 -0.11
C ARG A 162 -6.11 12.74 1.22
N THR A 163 -6.36 11.51 1.68
CA THR A 163 -7.38 11.27 2.72
C THR A 163 -6.85 10.72 4.03
N SER A 164 -5.53 10.57 4.17
CA SER A 164 -4.93 9.94 5.37
C SER A 164 -5.25 10.64 6.69
N HIS A 165 -5.44 11.96 6.68
CA HIS A 165 -5.80 12.74 7.85
C HIS A 165 -7.21 12.43 8.40
N GLN A 166 -8.09 11.86 7.57
CA GLN A 166 -9.46 11.51 7.95
C GLN A 166 -9.69 9.99 7.93
N VAL A 167 -9.43 9.37 6.78
CA VAL A 167 -9.84 7.98 6.49
C VAL A 167 -8.85 6.97 7.07
N TYR A 168 -7.55 7.28 6.96
CA TYR A 168 -6.49 6.37 7.37
C TYR A 168 -5.71 6.87 8.59
N PHE A 169 -6.33 7.74 9.40
CA PHE A 169 -5.70 8.33 10.58
C PHE A 169 -5.19 7.25 11.56
N ASN A 170 -6.02 6.22 11.78
CA ASN A 170 -5.72 5.13 12.72
C ASN A 170 -4.96 3.94 12.09
N VAL A 171 -4.60 4.00 10.81
CA VAL A 171 -3.75 2.97 10.18
C VAL A 171 -2.31 3.20 10.62
N SER A 172 -1.56 2.10 10.81
CA SER A 172 -0.12 2.16 11.09
C SER A 172 0.61 2.96 10.00
N PRO A 173 1.40 3.99 10.35
CA PRO A 173 2.12 4.78 9.36
C PRO A 173 3.12 3.92 8.56
N LEU A 174 3.72 2.90 9.17
CA LEU A 174 4.62 1.94 8.50
C LEU A 174 3.91 1.16 7.39
N VAL A 175 2.67 0.73 7.64
CA VAL A 175 1.85 0.03 6.63
C VAL A 175 1.53 0.96 5.46
N LEU A 176 1.14 2.21 5.73
CA LEU A 176 0.84 3.19 4.67
C LEU A 176 2.08 3.51 3.83
N VAL A 177 3.23 3.73 4.47
CA VAL A 177 4.51 3.93 3.77
C VAL A 177 4.84 2.71 2.91
N LYS A 178 4.71 1.48 3.44
CA LYS A 178 4.96 0.28 2.64
C LYS A 178 4.04 0.13 1.45
N ILE A 179 2.76 0.49 1.59
CA ILE A 179 1.84 0.53 0.45
C ILE A 179 2.33 1.55 -0.59
N LEU A 180 2.55 2.80 -0.19
CA LEU A 180 2.93 3.89 -1.10
C LEU A 180 4.23 3.58 -1.84
N ARG A 181 5.22 3.03 -1.15
CA ARG A 181 6.50 2.63 -1.75
C ARG A 181 6.42 1.44 -2.71
N SER A 182 5.31 0.71 -2.69
CA SER A 182 5.07 -0.46 -3.55
C SER A 182 4.13 -0.15 -4.72
N THR A 183 3.80 1.12 -4.92
CA THR A 183 2.91 1.57 -6.00
C THR A 183 3.72 2.23 -7.12
N PRO A 184 3.20 2.29 -8.36
CA PRO A 184 3.94 2.80 -9.52
C PRO A 184 4.49 4.21 -9.33
N SER A 185 5.69 4.48 -9.85
CA SER A 185 6.24 5.84 -9.94
C SER A 185 5.40 6.68 -10.88
N ILE A 186 4.99 7.87 -10.42
CA ILE A 186 4.28 8.87 -11.20
C ILE A 186 5.09 10.16 -11.08
N GLU A 187 5.49 10.71 -12.23
CA GLU A 187 6.25 11.96 -12.24
C GLU A 187 5.44 13.08 -11.58
N TYR A 188 6.12 13.85 -10.72
CA TYR A 188 5.51 14.96 -10.01
C TYR A 188 6.35 16.21 -10.26
N GLY A 189 5.70 17.35 -10.45
CA GLY A 189 6.41 18.61 -10.70
C GLY A 189 7.42 18.97 -9.60
N ASN A 190 8.26 19.97 -9.87
CA ASN A 190 9.11 20.54 -8.83
C ASN A 190 8.30 21.37 -7.85
N ILE A 191 8.72 21.41 -6.59
CA ILE A 191 8.20 22.37 -5.61
C ILE A 191 8.79 23.77 -5.89
N SER A 192 8.08 24.81 -5.47
CA SER A 192 8.51 26.20 -5.67
C SER A 192 9.79 26.54 -4.89
N ASP A 193 10.56 27.52 -5.36
CA ASP A 193 11.77 27.97 -4.67
C ASP A 193 11.47 28.53 -3.27
N LEU A 194 10.31 29.18 -3.10
CA LEU A 194 9.81 29.58 -1.78
C LEU A 194 9.68 28.39 -0.83
N TYR A 195 9.12 27.26 -1.29
CA TYR A 195 9.02 26.06 -0.44
C TYR A 195 10.39 25.46 -0.14
N LYS A 196 11.33 25.50 -1.09
CA LYS A 196 12.71 25.07 -0.86
C LYS A 196 13.37 25.90 0.25
N ALA A 197 13.30 27.22 0.18
CA ALA A 197 13.86 28.13 1.19
C ALA A 197 13.24 27.90 2.59
N LYS A 198 11.92 27.66 2.67
CA LYS A 198 11.24 27.33 3.93
C LYS A 198 11.73 26.00 4.53
N ILE A 199 11.90 24.97 3.70
CA ILE A 199 12.39 23.66 4.14
C ILE A 199 13.82 23.79 4.69
N ILE A 200 14.69 24.53 3.99
CA ILE A 200 16.07 24.77 4.43
C ILE A 200 16.09 25.52 5.78
N SER A 201 15.27 26.56 5.91
CA SER A 201 15.14 27.30 7.17
C SER A 201 14.68 26.42 8.34
N TYR A 202 13.79 25.45 8.09
CA TYR A 202 13.37 24.48 9.10
C TYR A 202 14.48 23.50 9.47
N LEU A 203 15.21 22.97 8.48
CA LEU A 203 16.32 22.05 8.72
C LEU A 203 17.47 22.70 9.49
N ASN A 204 17.71 24.00 9.28
CA ASN A 204 18.67 24.81 10.04
C ASN A 204 18.16 25.28 11.41
N GLY A 205 16.93 24.91 11.79
CA GLY A 205 16.35 25.27 13.09
C GLY A 205 15.90 26.73 13.22
N ILE A 206 15.85 27.48 12.13
CA ILE A 206 15.44 28.90 12.09
C ILE A 206 13.92 29.00 12.20
N LEU A 207 13.19 28.16 11.46
CA LEU A 207 11.72 28.15 11.48
C LEU A 207 11.17 26.92 12.21
N PRO A 208 10.07 27.04 12.96
CA PRO A 208 9.39 25.89 13.54
C PRO A 208 8.59 25.12 12.48
N TYR A 209 8.32 23.84 12.73
CA TYR A 209 7.58 22.96 11.80
C TYR A 209 6.25 23.56 11.32
N ASN A 210 5.47 24.15 12.22
CA ASN A 210 4.14 24.67 11.90
C ASN A 210 4.19 25.77 10.82
N SER A 211 5.27 26.55 10.77
CA SER A 211 5.47 27.61 9.77
C SER A 211 5.89 27.09 8.40
N VAL A 212 6.24 25.80 8.27
CA VAL A 212 6.75 25.20 7.02
C VAL A 212 6.00 23.95 6.60
N SER A 213 4.90 23.63 7.29
CA SER A 213 4.19 22.36 7.15
C SER A 213 3.67 22.10 5.73
N GLU A 214 3.22 23.12 5.02
CA GLU A 214 2.78 23.06 3.63
C GLU A 214 3.93 22.78 2.66
N ALA A 215 5.12 23.34 2.93
CA ALA A 215 6.31 23.11 2.11
C ALA A 215 6.82 21.68 2.28
N ILE A 216 6.88 21.20 3.53
CA ILE A 216 7.22 19.80 3.83
C ILE A 216 6.18 18.85 3.22
N HIS A 217 4.89 19.17 3.31
CA HIS A 217 3.84 18.36 2.69
C HIS A 217 4.00 18.29 1.16
N ALA A 218 4.35 19.39 0.50
CA ALA A 218 4.62 19.41 -0.94
C ALA A 218 5.83 18.53 -1.32
N LEU A 219 6.94 18.63 -0.57
CA LEU A 219 8.13 17.78 -0.78
C LEU A 219 7.79 16.30 -0.58
N ALA A 220 7.07 15.97 0.50
CA ALA A 220 6.69 14.60 0.80
C ALA A 220 5.71 14.05 -0.25
N THR A 221 4.79 14.87 -0.76
CA THR A 221 3.87 14.51 -1.86
C THR A 221 4.66 14.15 -3.11
N LYS A 222 5.61 15.01 -3.52
CA LYS A 222 6.52 14.72 -4.64
C LYS A 222 7.23 13.37 -4.45
N TYR A 223 7.81 13.16 -3.26
CA TYR A 223 8.50 11.91 -2.94
C TYR A 223 7.60 10.69 -3.06
N PHE A 224 6.40 10.69 -2.48
CA PHE A 224 5.53 9.50 -2.53
C PHE A 224 4.91 9.25 -3.91
N PHE A 225 4.70 10.29 -4.74
CA PHE A 225 4.30 10.09 -6.14
C PHE A 225 5.41 9.46 -6.97
N GLU A 226 6.62 10.00 -6.89
CA GLU A 226 7.73 9.54 -7.73
C GLU A 226 8.43 8.30 -7.19
N ASN A 227 8.64 8.20 -5.87
CA ASN A 227 9.27 7.06 -5.20
C ASN A 227 10.61 6.63 -5.85
N LYS A 228 11.39 7.59 -6.36
CA LYS A 228 12.60 7.36 -7.18
C LYS A 228 13.78 6.76 -6.43
N PHE A 229 13.80 6.88 -5.11
CA PHE A 229 14.93 6.45 -4.29
C PHE A 229 14.49 5.97 -2.91
N ASP A 230 15.31 5.11 -2.33
CA ASP A 230 15.07 4.54 -1.00
C ASP A 230 15.39 5.54 0.11
N ILE A 231 14.55 5.51 1.14
CA ILE A 231 14.68 6.16 2.44
C ILE A 231 14.14 5.14 3.45
N ASP A 232 14.77 5.05 4.62
CA ASP A 232 14.33 4.14 5.67
C ASP A 232 12.84 4.33 6.01
N ASP A 233 12.13 3.22 6.19
CA ASP A 233 10.68 3.25 6.35
C ASP A 233 10.25 3.94 7.64
N VAL A 234 11.05 3.87 8.71
CA VAL A 234 10.71 4.50 10.01
C VAL A 234 10.85 6.02 9.90
N LEU A 235 11.85 6.49 9.14
CA LEU A 235 12.00 7.91 8.82
C LEU A 235 10.81 8.42 8.00
N LEU A 236 10.44 7.70 6.94
CA LEU A 236 9.28 8.04 6.12
C LEU A 236 7.96 7.93 6.89
N ALA A 237 7.83 6.95 7.78
CA ALA A 237 6.63 6.76 8.58
C ALA A 237 6.45 7.88 9.60
N SER A 238 7.56 8.39 10.15
CA SER A 238 7.57 9.58 11.02
C SER A 238 7.15 10.83 10.25
N LEU A 239 7.68 11.02 9.04
CA LEU A 239 7.24 12.08 8.11
C LEU A 239 5.76 11.95 7.78
N PHE A 240 5.33 10.78 7.32
CA PHE A 240 3.95 10.53 6.88
C PHE A 240 2.93 10.73 8.00
N ALA A 241 3.23 10.24 9.21
CA ALA A 241 2.36 10.40 10.38
C ALA A 241 2.11 11.87 10.69
N ARG A 242 3.16 12.71 10.59
CA ARG A 242 3.05 14.14 10.88
C ARG A 242 2.36 14.90 9.74
N THR A 243 2.74 14.66 8.50
CA THR A 243 2.34 15.49 7.35
C THR A 243 0.99 15.08 6.75
N PHE A 244 0.77 13.77 6.55
CA PHE A 244 -0.42 13.28 5.85
C PHE A 244 -1.51 12.77 6.80
N GLN A 245 -1.13 12.16 7.94
CA GLN A 245 -2.11 11.76 8.95
C GLN A 245 -2.44 12.90 9.93
N GLY A 246 -1.68 13.99 9.95
CA GLY A 246 -1.93 15.12 10.86
C GLY A 246 -1.73 14.79 12.35
N LYS A 247 -1.03 13.69 12.67
CA LYS A 247 -0.79 13.30 14.07
C LYS A 247 0.14 14.31 14.75
N SER A 248 -0.10 14.59 16.02
CA SER A 248 0.90 15.26 16.87
C SER A 248 2.14 14.36 17.06
N TRP A 249 3.27 14.91 17.48
CA TRP A 249 4.46 14.12 17.85
C TRP A 249 4.18 12.98 18.82
N TYR A 250 3.31 13.23 19.80
CA TYR A 250 2.87 12.21 20.77
C TYR A 250 2.13 11.04 20.11
N HIS A 251 1.02 11.32 19.41
CA HIS A 251 0.24 10.30 18.70
C HIS A 251 1.02 9.57 17.60
N ALA A 252 1.95 10.25 16.92
CA ALA A 252 2.86 9.63 15.97
C ALA A 252 3.83 8.68 16.68
N GLY A 253 4.37 9.09 17.82
CA GLY A 253 5.22 8.26 18.68
C GLY A 253 4.50 6.99 19.15
N LEU A 254 3.26 7.11 19.65
CA LEU A 254 2.43 5.96 20.01
C LEU A 254 2.20 5.01 18.83
N SER A 255 1.94 5.55 17.64
CA SER A 255 1.70 4.74 16.44
C SER A 255 2.93 3.97 15.94
N LEU A 256 4.13 4.46 16.28
CA LEU A 256 5.42 3.92 15.81
C LEU A 256 6.21 3.20 16.91
N GLY A 257 5.75 3.24 18.16
CA GLY A 257 6.53 2.75 19.30
C GLY A 257 7.77 3.60 19.60
N LEU A 258 7.73 4.90 19.29
CA LEU A 258 8.85 5.83 19.43
C LEU A 258 8.53 6.96 20.42
N LYS A 259 9.57 7.58 20.98
CA LYS A 259 9.41 8.81 21.75
C LYS A 259 9.08 9.99 20.82
N PRO A 260 8.29 11.00 21.27
CA PRO A 260 7.92 12.14 20.43
C PRO A 260 9.12 12.86 19.78
N ARG A 261 10.21 13.04 20.55
CA ARG A 261 11.46 13.63 20.06
C ARG A 261 12.11 12.82 18.94
N GLN A 262 12.11 11.49 19.05
CA GLN A 262 12.65 10.61 18.01
C GLN A 262 11.84 10.71 16.72
N VAL A 263 10.52 10.86 16.81
CA VAL A 263 9.67 11.08 15.62
C VAL A 263 10.05 12.37 14.91
N GLU A 264 10.27 13.46 15.66
CA GLU A 264 10.70 14.73 15.07
C GLU A 264 12.08 14.62 14.42
N GLU A 265 13.06 14.02 15.11
CA GLU A 265 14.41 13.78 14.59
C GLU A 265 14.39 12.91 13.32
N ASN A 266 13.60 11.83 13.33
CA ASN A 266 13.40 10.95 12.18
C ASN A 266 12.77 11.68 10.99
N MET A 267 11.76 12.51 11.25
CA MET A 267 11.14 13.32 10.21
C MET A 267 12.14 14.32 9.61
N LYS A 268 12.91 15.04 10.44
CA LYS A 268 13.96 15.95 9.95
C LYS A 268 14.97 15.22 9.08
N SER A 269 15.40 14.02 9.48
CA SER A 269 16.30 13.19 8.67
C SER A 269 15.67 12.78 7.34
N ALA A 270 14.40 12.35 7.33
CA ALA A 270 13.69 12.04 6.09
C ALA A 270 13.65 13.24 5.13
N ILE A 271 13.28 14.41 5.65
CA ILE A 271 13.19 15.66 4.86
C ILE A 271 14.56 16.02 4.29
N SER A 272 15.62 15.98 5.10
CA SER A 272 16.99 16.29 4.67
C SER A 272 17.44 15.37 3.53
N GLN A 273 17.23 14.05 3.67
CA GLN A 273 17.61 13.08 2.65
C GLN A 273 16.78 13.20 1.36
N ILE A 274 15.48 13.45 1.47
CA ILE A 274 14.62 13.65 0.30
C ILE A 274 15.01 14.93 -0.43
N PHE A 275 15.22 16.01 0.31
CA PHE A 275 15.56 17.31 -0.25
C PHE A 275 16.91 17.28 -0.99
N SER A 276 17.95 16.73 -0.35
CA SER A 276 19.28 16.65 -0.95
C SER A 276 19.30 15.82 -2.23
N LYS A 277 18.59 14.68 -2.27
CA LYS A 277 18.48 13.83 -3.46
C LYS A 277 17.72 14.48 -4.62
N TYR A 278 16.82 15.42 -4.35
CA TYR A 278 16.09 16.13 -5.41
C TYR A 278 16.76 17.40 -5.89
N TYR A 279 17.44 18.14 -5.00
CA TYR A 279 17.85 19.52 -5.28
C TYR A 279 19.36 19.79 -5.09
N ASN A 280 20.16 18.78 -4.74
CA ASN A 280 21.64 18.76 -4.77
C ASN A 280 22.41 19.86 -4.00
N SER A 281 21.80 20.92 -3.48
CA SER A 281 22.47 21.89 -2.61
C SER A 281 21.50 22.54 -1.60
N PHE A 282 21.99 22.73 -0.37
CA PHE A 282 21.34 23.56 0.64
C PHE A 282 21.74 25.04 0.51
N GLU A 283 22.71 25.34 -0.37
CA GLU A 283 23.41 26.63 -0.45
C GLU A 283 22.74 27.60 -1.42
N ASP A 284 22.08 27.13 -2.47
CA ASP A 284 21.51 27.99 -3.54
C ASP A 284 20.23 28.75 -3.14
N PHE A 285 19.69 28.50 -1.94
CA PHE A 285 18.43 29.10 -1.49
C PHE A 285 18.58 29.89 -0.18
N ALA A 286 19.82 30.16 0.23
CA ALA A 286 20.09 31.16 1.25
C ALA A 286 19.72 32.53 0.66
N ILE A 287 18.63 33.11 1.18
CA ILE A 287 18.20 34.50 1.02
C ILE A 287 17.27 34.74 -0.20
N PHE A 288 15.99 34.97 0.13
CA PHE A 288 15.21 36.09 -0.39
C PHE A 288 14.86 36.99 0.79
#